data_AF-A0A853B523-F1
#
_entry.id   AF-A0A853B523-F1
#
_cell.length_a   1.000
_cell.length_b   1.000
_cell.length_c   1.000
_cell.angle_alpha   90.00
_cell.angle_beta   90.00
_cell.angle_gamma   90.00
#
_symmetry.space_group_name_H-M   'P 1'
#
loop_
_entity.id
_entity.type
_entity.pdbx_description
1 polymer ?
#
loop_
_entity_poly.entity_id
_entity_poly.type
_entity_poly.pdbx_seq_one_letter_code
_entity_poly.pdbx_strand_id
1 'polypeptide(L)'
;MSLGDERELVPLGAGFDLAKRGYDRHQVDEHLERLDSDLKMLAADRDAAISQAGDLARQLEQARGEIENLRGQVERLGQPPTTVEGLSERLQRMLRLAQEEAADTRARAEAEAGHIRAKAESDASAMRARYEQLLSELDARRKEMEAEHRKVLETARAEAESITTKAKDERDRLDRDAEQRRTQVEEDFEIAMASRRTEAMRVLAEQEATSKAEAERRVREASDEAAAIRKKVADEEASATAEIQRRRRESVEDANRRKQESITEANARLAEAADEAARRVREATEESTRRINAAADRVEALRKLRAGIAEQVKAAREVLVEANAALGEAEPVIEPLPEEREAASAGKPSGRQ
;
A
#
# COMPACT_ATOMS: atom_id res chain seq x y z
N MET A 1 -63.92 118.40 -66.05
CA MET A 1 -63.46 119.27 -64.94
C MET A 1 -62.26 120.05 -65.41
N SER A 2 -62.10 121.29 -64.96
CA SER A 2 -60.89 122.13 -65.13
C SER A 2 -60.29 122.18 -66.54
N LEU A 3 -60.94 122.91 -67.45
CA LEU A 3 -60.17 123.66 -68.46
C LEU A 3 -59.55 124.84 -67.71
N GLY A 4 -58.33 124.61 -67.22
CA GLY A 4 -57.56 125.57 -66.44
C GLY A 4 -57.28 126.82 -67.25
N ASP A 5 -57.76 127.93 -66.73
CA ASP A 5 -57.63 129.32 -67.17
C ASP A 5 -56.16 129.79 -67.13
N GLU A 6 -55.30 129.17 -67.93
CA GLU A 6 -53.99 129.72 -68.30
C GLU A 6 -54.14 130.45 -69.63
N ARG A 7 -54.76 131.62 -69.54
CA ARG A 7 -54.54 132.68 -70.53
C ARG A 7 -53.08 133.08 -70.40
N GLU A 8 -52.23 132.41 -71.18
CA GLU A 8 -50.84 132.79 -71.37
C GLU A 8 -50.85 134.20 -71.97
N LEU A 9 -50.75 135.18 -71.06
CA LEU A 9 -50.69 136.60 -71.39
C LEU A 9 -49.39 136.78 -72.15
N VAL A 10 -49.48 136.74 -73.49
CA VAL A 10 -48.38 137.11 -74.39
C VAL A 10 -47.77 138.38 -73.81
N PRO A 11 -46.51 138.35 -73.36
CA PRO A 11 -45.93 139.48 -72.68
C PRO A 11 -45.82 140.61 -73.70
N LEU A 12 -46.74 141.57 -73.61
CA LEU A 12 -46.66 142.83 -74.32
C LEU A 12 -45.42 143.53 -73.79
N GLY A 13 -44.28 143.26 -74.44
CA GLY A 13 -43.00 143.85 -74.12
C GLY A 13 -43.13 145.36 -74.03
N ALA A 14 -42.37 145.96 -73.12
CA ALA A 14 -42.39 147.40 -72.90
C ALA A 14 -42.36 148.13 -74.25
N GLY A 15 -43.33 149.02 -74.47
CA GLY A 15 -43.52 149.67 -75.76
C GLY A 15 -42.26 150.42 -76.21
N PHE A 16 -42.08 150.51 -77.53
CA PHE A 16 -40.88 151.05 -78.17
C PHE A 16 -40.43 152.40 -77.57
N ASP A 17 -39.13 152.55 -77.35
CA ASP A 17 -38.52 153.78 -76.87
C ASP A 17 -38.77 154.95 -77.83
N LEU A 18 -38.87 156.17 -77.30
CA LEU A 18 -39.17 157.38 -78.09
C LEU A 18 -37.91 158.14 -78.49
N ALA A 19 -37.58 158.11 -79.78
CA ALA A 19 -36.60 158.96 -80.42
C ALA A 19 -37.18 160.36 -80.75
N LYS A 20 -36.29 161.29 -81.14
CA LYS A 20 -36.57 162.73 -81.31
C LYS A 20 -37.74 163.10 -82.26
N ARG A 21 -38.26 162.15 -83.06
CA ARG A 21 -39.47 162.26 -83.90
C ARG A 21 -40.20 160.90 -84.09
N GLY A 22 -40.37 160.07 -83.05
CA GLY A 22 -41.17 158.83 -83.13
C GLY A 22 -40.57 157.67 -82.35
N TYR A 23 -41.06 156.44 -82.57
CA TYR A 23 -40.50 155.24 -81.96
C TYR A 23 -39.11 154.89 -82.51
N ASP A 24 -38.30 154.19 -81.71
CA ASP A 24 -37.03 153.64 -82.15
C ASP A 24 -37.25 152.59 -83.24
N ARG A 25 -36.73 152.89 -84.43
CA ARG A 25 -36.91 152.04 -85.60
C ARG A 25 -36.27 150.67 -85.43
N HIS A 26 -35.13 150.55 -84.75
CA HIS A 26 -34.45 149.27 -84.60
C HIS A 26 -35.25 148.31 -83.72
N GLN A 27 -35.85 148.82 -82.64
CA GLN A 27 -36.75 148.03 -81.79
C GLN A 27 -38.03 147.62 -82.51
N VAL A 28 -38.59 148.48 -83.37
CA VAL A 28 -39.75 148.14 -84.21
C VAL A 28 -39.39 147.07 -85.24
N ASP A 29 -38.26 147.21 -85.94
CA ASP A 29 -37.77 146.24 -86.92
C ASP A 29 -37.53 144.87 -86.25
N GLU A 30 -36.88 144.80 -85.07
CA GLU A 30 -36.69 143.55 -84.30
C GLU A 30 -38.01 142.91 -83.85
N HIS A 31 -38.99 143.72 -83.42
CA HIS A 31 -40.30 143.20 -83.00
C HIS A 31 -41.12 142.67 -84.18
N LEU A 32 -41.03 143.30 -85.36
CA LEU A 32 -41.65 142.80 -86.57
C LEU A 32 -41.00 141.50 -87.06
N GLU A 33 -39.68 141.37 -86.97
CA GLU A 33 -38.97 140.11 -87.24
C GLU A 33 -39.39 139.00 -86.26
N ARG A 34 -39.53 139.32 -84.97
CA ARG A 34 -40.05 138.38 -83.96
C ARG A 34 -41.48 137.95 -84.29
N LEU A 35 -42.40 138.88 -84.55
CA LEU A 35 -43.79 138.58 -84.92
C LEU A 35 -43.92 137.77 -86.22
N ASP A 36 -43.09 138.04 -87.24
CA ASP A 36 -43.05 137.25 -88.47
C ASP A 36 -42.52 135.83 -88.20
N SER A 37 -41.57 135.66 -87.27
CA SER A 37 -41.12 134.34 -86.81
C SER A 37 -42.22 133.60 -86.03
N ASP A 38 -42.96 134.28 -85.15
CA ASP A 38 -44.06 133.71 -84.37
C ASP A 38 -45.23 133.31 -85.27
N LEU A 39 -45.58 134.13 -86.26
CA LEU A 39 -46.60 133.79 -87.27
C LEU A 39 -46.19 132.60 -88.14
N LYS A 40 -44.90 132.45 -88.47
CA LYS A 40 -44.38 131.27 -89.18
C LYS A 40 -44.45 130.02 -88.33
N MET A 41 -44.13 130.10 -87.02
CA MET A 41 -44.29 128.99 -86.09
C MET A 41 -45.77 128.59 -85.95
N LEU A 42 -46.67 129.55 -85.68
CA LEU A 42 -48.12 129.30 -85.59
C LEU A 42 -48.73 128.74 -86.88
N ALA A 43 -48.24 129.16 -88.05
CA ALA A 43 -48.65 128.58 -89.33
C ALA A 43 -48.19 127.12 -89.46
N ALA A 44 -46.94 126.82 -89.10
CA ALA A 44 -46.41 125.46 -89.09
C ALA A 44 -47.14 124.55 -88.08
N ASP A 45 -47.43 125.04 -86.88
CA ASP A 45 -48.19 124.31 -85.85
C ASP A 45 -49.64 124.05 -86.28
N ARG A 46 -50.30 125.05 -86.89
CA ARG A 46 -51.63 124.87 -87.50
C ARG A 46 -51.60 123.80 -88.59
N ASP A 47 -50.63 123.86 -89.49
CA ASP A 47 -50.56 122.93 -90.62
C ASP A 47 -50.19 121.50 -90.17
N ALA A 48 -49.36 121.37 -89.13
CA ALA A 48 -49.11 120.10 -88.44
C ALA A 48 -50.37 119.56 -87.75
N ALA A 49 -51.13 120.40 -87.05
CA ALA A 49 -52.39 120.02 -86.41
C ALA A 49 -53.46 119.61 -87.44
N ILE A 50 -53.55 120.30 -88.58
CA ILE A 50 -54.42 119.92 -89.70
C ILE A 50 -54.01 118.55 -90.26
N SER A 51 -52.70 118.30 -90.43
CA SER A 51 -52.22 116.98 -90.89
C SER A 51 -52.57 115.88 -89.89
N GLN A 52 -52.31 116.09 -88.59
CA GLN A 52 -52.64 115.14 -87.53
C GLN A 52 -54.15 114.87 -87.44
N ALA A 53 -54.98 115.90 -87.57
CA ALA A 53 -56.44 115.75 -87.63
C ALA A 53 -56.88 114.92 -88.85
N GLY A 54 -56.23 115.12 -90.01
CA GLY A 54 -56.44 114.31 -91.21
C GLY A 54 -56.03 112.84 -91.04
N ASP A 55 -54.91 112.57 -90.36
CA ASP A 55 -54.46 111.21 -90.05
C ASP A 55 -55.39 110.50 -89.06
N LEU A 56 -55.80 111.18 -87.99
CA LEU A 56 -56.77 110.64 -87.02
C LEU A 56 -58.13 110.38 -87.67
N ALA A 57 -58.59 111.25 -88.58
CA ALA A 57 -59.81 111.02 -89.34
C ALA A 57 -59.71 109.76 -90.23
N ARG A 58 -58.56 109.53 -90.89
CA ARG A 58 -58.30 108.30 -91.67
C ARG A 58 -58.32 107.05 -90.79
N GLN A 59 -57.62 107.06 -89.66
CA GLN A 59 -57.58 105.92 -88.72
C GLN A 59 -58.97 105.61 -88.15
N LEU A 60 -59.74 106.65 -87.80
CA LEU A 60 -61.08 106.50 -87.25
C LEU A 60 -62.05 105.91 -88.28
N GLU A 61 -61.94 106.31 -89.55
CA GLU A 61 -62.75 105.74 -90.64
C GLU A 61 -62.34 104.29 -90.97
N GLN A 62 -61.04 103.96 -90.93
CA GLN A 62 -60.58 102.57 -91.02
C GLN A 62 -61.15 101.71 -89.89
N ALA A 63 -61.04 102.16 -88.64
CA ALA A 63 -61.56 101.44 -87.48
C ALA A 63 -63.10 101.29 -87.53
N ARG A 64 -63.83 102.28 -88.03
CA ARG A 64 -65.27 102.16 -88.33
C ARG A 64 -65.55 101.09 -89.36
N GLY A 65 -64.83 101.09 -90.48
CA GLY A 65 -64.96 100.07 -91.53
C GLY A 65 -64.64 98.66 -91.03
N GLU A 66 -63.63 98.49 -90.18
CA GLU A 66 -63.32 97.22 -89.51
C GLU A 66 -64.44 96.79 -88.56
N ILE A 67 -64.99 97.71 -87.75
CA ILE A 67 -66.12 97.45 -86.86
C ILE A 67 -67.39 97.07 -87.64
N GLU A 68 -67.70 97.74 -88.75
CA GLU A 68 -68.83 97.38 -89.62
C GLU A 68 -68.63 96.00 -90.25
N ASN A 69 -67.43 95.70 -90.75
CA ASN A 69 -67.10 94.39 -91.29
C ASN A 69 -67.23 93.27 -90.24
N LEU A 70 -66.71 93.48 -89.03
CA LEU A 70 -66.83 92.52 -87.92
C LEU A 70 -68.28 92.36 -87.45
N ARG A 71 -69.05 93.45 -87.35
CA ARG A 71 -70.49 93.39 -87.05
C ARG A 71 -71.26 92.61 -88.11
N GLY A 72 -71.01 92.88 -89.39
CA GLY A 72 -71.63 92.14 -90.49
C GLY A 72 -71.24 90.65 -90.52
N GLN A 73 -70.00 90.30 -90.13
CA GLN A 73 -69.61 88.90 -89.93
C GLN A 73 -70.37 88.26 -88.76
N VAL A 74 -70.44 88.94 -87.60
CA VAL A 74 -71.18 88.44 -86.42
C VAL A 74 -72.67 88.27 -86.73
N GLU A 75 -73.29 89.20 -87.45
CA GLU A 75 -74.68 89.09 -87.86
C GLU A 75 -74.92 87.91 -88.81
N ARG A 76 -74.07 87.72 -89.83
CA ARG A 76 -74.13 86.55 -90.72
C ARG A 76 -73.93 85.21 -89.99
N LEU A 77 -73.08 85.19 -88.96
CA LEU A 77 -72.83 83.98 -88.14
C LEU A 77 -73.92 83.74 -87.09
N GLY A 78 -74.62 84.79 -86.64
CA GLY A 78 -75.71 84.72 -85.66
C GLY A 78 -77.07 84.38 -86.26
N GLN A 79 -77.31 84.72 -87.54
CA GLN A 79 -78.51 84.30 -88.26
C GLN A 79 -78.46 82.79 -88.60
N PRO A 80 -79.63 82.11 -88.75
CA PRO A 80 -79.68 80.75 -89.27
C PRO A 80 -79.05 80.70 -90.68
N PRO A 81 -78.20 79.70 -91.00
CA PRO A 81 -77.51 79.65 -92.29
C PRO A 81 -78.50 79.38 -93.43
N THR A 82 -78.88 80.43 -94.14
CA THR A 82 -79.73 80.37 -95.34
C THR A 82 -78.93 80.22 -96.64
N THR A 83 -77.60 80.34 -96.57
CA THR A 83 -76.67 80.19 -97.70
C THR A 83 -75.62 79.11 -97.44
N VAL A 84 -75.16 78.44 -98.51
CA VAL A 84 -74.18 77.35 -98.46
C VAL A 84 -72.80 77.83 -97.95
N GLU A 85 -72.43 79.08 -98.28
CA GLU A 85 -71.16 79.69 -97.88
C GLU A 85 -71.10 79.95 -96.37
N GLY A 86 -72.18 80.47 -95.77
CA GLY A 86 -72.26 80.67 -94.31
C GLY A 86 -72.26 79.35 -93.52
N LEU A 87 -72.83 78.29 -94.09
CA LEU A 87 -72.72 76.94 -93.53
C LEU A 87 -71.26 76.44 -93.57
N SER A 88 -70.57 76.66 -94.69
CA SER A 88 -69.16 76.25 -94.88
C SER A 88 -68.21 76.99 -93.94
N GLU A 89 -68.36 78.30 -93.78
CA GLU A 89 -67.54 79.10 -92.86
C GLU A 89 -67.74 78.67 -91.40
N ARG A 90 -69.00 78.44 -90.99
CA ARG A 90 -69.32 77.96 -89.64
C ARG A 90 -68.77 76.55 -89.39
N LEU A 91 -68.83 75.66 -90.38
CA LEU A 91 -68.24 74.32 -90.29
C LEU A 91 -66.72 74.39 -90.16
N GLN A 92 -66.03 75.24 -90.93
CA GLN A 92 -64.59 75.44 -90.81
C GLN A 92 -64.18 75.96 -89.42
N ARG A 93 -64.89 76.96 -88.88
CA ARG A 93 -64.65 77.47 -87.52
C ARG A 93 -64.94 76.41 -86.44
N MET A 94 -66.00 75.62 -86.60
CA MET A 94 -66.33 74.52 -85.68
C MET A 94 -65.29 73.39 -85.72
N LEU A 95 -64.81 73.01 -86.90
CA LEU A 95 -63.74 72.03 -87.07
C LEU A 95 -62.43 72.52 -86.45
N ARG A 96 -62.10 73.81 -86.62
CA ARG A 96 -60.93 74.42 -85.99
C ARG A 96 -61.02 74.40 -84.46
N LEU A 97 -62.14 74.84 -83.89
CA LEU A 97 -62.37 74.78 -82.44
C LEU A 97 -62.35 73.34 -81.90
N ALA A 98 -62.88 72.38 -82.64
CA ALA A 98 -62.81 70.96 -82.27
C ALA A 98 -61.38 70.38 -82.36
N GLN A 99 -60.55 70.87 -83.29
CA GLN A 99 -59.13 70.52 -83.36
C GLN A 99 -58.33 71.14 -82.21
N GLU A 100 -58.62 72.40 -81.86
CA GLU A 100 -58.02 73.11 -80.73
C GLU A 100 -58.40 72.41 -79.39
N GLU A 101 -59.69 72.13 -79.14
CA GLU A 101 -60.12 71.37 -77.93
C GLU A 101 -59.56 69.94 -77.89
N ALA A 102 -59.44 69.26 -79.03
CA ALA A 102 -58.82 67.94 -79.10
C ALA A 102 -57.31 67.97 -78.81
N ALA A 103 -56.61 69.04 -79.23
CA ALA A 103 -55.21 69.26 -78.89
C ALA A 103 -55.05 69.56 -77.39
N ASP A 104 -55.89 70.42 -76.81
CA ASP A 104 -55.88 70.74 -75.38
C ASP A 104 -56.24 69.52 -74.52
N THR A 105 -57.17 68.68 -74.97
CA THR A 105 -57.52 67.43 -74.29
C THR A 105 -56.36 66.44 -74.31
N ARG A 106 -55.64 66.32 -75.43
CA ARG A 106 -54.42 65.51 -75.53
C ARG A 106 -53.31 66.04 -74.64
N ALA A 107 -53.04 67.35 -74.68
CA ALA A 107 -52.02 67.98 -73.84
C ALA A 107 -52.30 67.79 -72.35
N ARG A 108 -53.56 67.93 -71.91
CA ARG A 108 -54.00 67.62 -70.54
C ARG A 108 -53.77 66.14 -70.19
N ALA A 109 -54.22 65.21 -71.04
CA ALA A 109 -54.03 63.78 -70.81
C ALA A 109 -52.55 63.34 -70.80
N GLU A 110 -51.71 63.93 -71.64
CA GLU A 110 -50.26 63.68 -71.68
C GLU A 110 -49.55 64.23 -70.44
N ALA A 111 -49.94 65.42 -69.97
CA ALA A 111 -49.43 65.98 -68.71
C ALA A 111 -49.85 65.13 -67.50
N GLU A 112 -51.11 64.72 -67.41
CA GLU A 112 -51.61 63.81 -66.35
C GLU A 112 -50.89 62.46 -66.39
N ALA A 113 -50.73 61.85 -67.57
CA ALA A 113 -49.96 60.61 -67.72
C ALA A 113 -48.49 60.78 -67.33
N GLY A 114 -47.88 61.93 -67.65
CA GLY A 114 -46.54 62.30 -67.20
C GLY A 114 -46.43 62.39 -65.67
N HIS A 115 -47.37 63.07 -65.02
CA HIS A 115 -47.43 63.17 -63.55
C HIS A 115 -47.63 61.81 -62.88
N ILE A 116 -48.51 60.95 -63.43
CA ILE A 116 -48.73 59.59 -62.90
C ILE A 116 -47.46 58.74 -63.02
N ARG A 117 -46.77 58.79 -64.17
CA ARG A 117 -45.49 58.07 -64.36
C ARG A 117 -44.40 58.58 -63.42
N ALA A 118 -44.18 59.89 -63.37
CA ALA A 118 -43.17 60.50 -62.50
C ALA A 118 -43.41 60.17 -61.02
N LYS A 119 -44.68 60.17 -60.58
CA LYS A 119 -45.05 59.75 -59.22
C LYS A 119 -44.77 58.26 -59.00
N ALA A 120 -45.19 57.38 -59.92
CA ALA A 120 -44.94 55.94 -59.81
C ALA A 120 -43.44 55.59 -59.80
N GLU A 121 -42.63 56.29 -60.59
CA GLU A 121 -41.17 56.15 -60.61
C GLU A 121 -40.53 56.64 -59.29
N SER A 122 -40.98 57.79 -58.79
CA SER A 122 -40.59 58.32 -57.48
C SER A 122 -40.92 57.32 -56.36
N ASP A 123 -42.17 56.86 -56.27
CA ASP A 123 -42.62 55.91 -55.26
C ASP A 123 -41.86 54.57 -55.38
N ALA A 124 -41.63 54.07 -56.59
CA ALA A 124 -40.84 52.85 -56.82
C ALA A 124 -39.36 53.02 -56.41
N SER A 125 -38.75 54.18 -56.67
CA SER A 125 -37.36 54.46 -56.25
C SER A 125 -37.24 54.57 -54.72
N ALA A 126 -38.20 55.24 -54.07
CA ALA A 126 -38.27 55.34 -52.61
C ALA A 126 -38.45 53.97 -51.95
N MET A 127 -39.29 53.10 -52.52
CA MET A 127 -39.46 51.74 -52.02
C MET A 127 -38.20 50.89 -52.20
N ARG A 128 -37.51 50.97 -53.35
CA ARG A 128 -36.22 50.28 -53.56
C ARG A 128 -35.16 50.73 -52.55
N ALA A 129 -35.00 52.03 -52.34
CA ALA A 129 -34.05 52.58 -51.37
C ALA A 129 -34.33 52.10 -49.94
N ARG A 130 -35.61 52.03 -49.54
CA ARG A 130 -36.01 51.47 -48.23
C ARG A 130 -35.70 49.98 -48.10
N TYR A 131 -35.92 49.19 -49.14
CA TYR A 131 -35.56 47.76 -49.12
C TYR A 131 -34.05 47.54 -49.08
N GLU A 132 -33.27 48.33 -49.82
CA GLU A 132 -31.80 48.28 -49.78
C GLU A 132 -31.26 48.64 -48.39
N GLN A 133 -31.80 49.69 -47.76
CA GLN A 133 -31.50 50.04 -46.36
C GLN A 133 -31.83 48.89 -45.41
N LEU A 134 -33.05 48.33 -45.47
CA LEU A 134 -33.48 47.23 -44.60
C LEU A 134 -32.62 45.96 -44.78
N LEU A 135 -32.25 45.63 -46.02
CA LEU A 135 -31.34 44.51 -46.30
C LEU A 135 -29.95 44.76 -45.71
N SER A 136 -29.41 45.98 -45.84
CA SER A 136 -28.11 46.34 -45.25
C SER A 136 -28.13 46.29 -43.71
N GLU A 137 -29.23 46.69 -43.08
CA GLU A 137 -29.42 46.60 -41.62
C GLU A 137 -29.52 45.15 -41.15
N LEU A 138 -30.29 44.31 -41.86
CA LEU A 138 -30.39 42.88 -41.57
C LEU A 138 -29.05 42.16 -41.74
N ASP A 139 -28.27 42.47 -42.78
CA ASP A 139 -26.93 41.91 -42.99
C ASP A 139 -25.94 42.38 -41.91
N ALA A 140 -26.01 43.65 -41.49
CA ALA A 140 -25.20 44.18 -40.39
C ALA A 140 -25.52 43.46 -39.07
N ARG A 141 -26.81 43.40 -38.70
CA ARG A 141 -27.30 42.72 -37.50
C ARG A 141 -26.98 41.22 -37.52
N ARG A 142 -27.06 40.57 -38.69
CA ARG A 142 -26.67 39.17 -38.85
C ARG A 142 -25.17 38.98 -38.56
N LYS A 143 -24.29 39.81 -39.12
CA LYS A 143 -22.84 39.75 -38.87
C LYS A 143 -22.49 40.01 -37.42
N GLU A 144 -23.18 40.94 -36.77
CA GLU A 144 -23.04 41.22 -35.33
C GLU A 144 -23.43 39.99 -34.49
N MET A 145 -24.62 39.43 -34.69
CA MET A 145 -25.04 38.21 -33.99
C MET A 145 -24.12 37.00 -34.26
N GLU A 146 -23.62 36.84 -35.49
CA GLU A 146 -22.65 35.79 -35.82
C GLU A 146 -21.29 35.99 -35.11
N ALA A 147 -20.85 37.25 -34.93
CA ALA A 147 -19.64 37.59 -34.20
C ALA A 147 -19.80 37.41 -32.68
N GLU A 148 -20.93 37.85 -32.11
CA GLU A 148 -21.28 37.61 -30.70
C GLU A 148 -21.38 36.12 -30.40
N HIS A 149 -22.12 35.36 -31.23
CA HIS A 149 -22.27 33.92 -31.07
C HIS A 149 -20.91 33.20 -31.15
N ARG A 150 -20.05 33.59 -32.10
CA ARG A 150 -18.69 33.06 -32.19
C ARG A 150 -17.88 33.34 -30.92
N LYS A 151 -17.90 34.59 -30.42
CA LYS A 151 -17.22 34.99 -29.19
C LYS A 151 -17.74 34.21 -27.97
N VAL A 152 -19.05 34.01 -27.86
CA VAL A 152 -19.65 33.18 -26.79
C VAL A 152 -19.19 31.73 -26.89
N LEU A 153 -19.16 31.13 -28.10
CA LEU A 153 -18.65 29.78 -28.31
C LEU A 153 -17.14 29.66 -28.02
N GLU A 154 -16.34 30.65 -28.39
CA GLU A 154 -14.90 30.68 -28.10
C GLU A 154 -14.64 30.77 -26.59
N THR A 155 -15.33 31.67 -25.87
CA THR A 155 -15.26 31.76 -24.41
C THR A 155 -15.71 30.46 -23.74
N ALA A 156 -16.86 29.91 -24.13
CA ALA A 156 -17.37 28.66 -23.55
C ALA A 156 -16.45 27.45 -23.81
N ARG A 157 -15.78 27.41 -24.97
CA ARG A 157 -14.76 26.38 -25.27
C ARG A 157 -13.51 26.56 -24.40
N ALA A 158 -13.00 27.78 -24.26
CA ALA A 158 -11.84 28.07 -23.42
C ALA A 158 -12.13 27.80 -21.92
N GLU A 159 -13.33 28.10 -21.44
CA GLU A 159 -13.78 27.76 -20.09
C GLU A 159 -13.89 26.25 -19.90
N ALA A 160 -14.48 25.50 -20.84
CA ALA A 160 -14.55 24.05 -20.78
C ALA A 160 -13.16 23.38 -20.82
N GLU A 161 -12.24 23.90 -21.63
CA GLU A 161 -10.83 23.44 -21.69
C GLU A 161 -10.10 23.75 -20.37
N SER A 162 -10.30 24.94 -19.79
CA SER A 162 -9.76 25.33 -18.49
C SER A 162 -10.27 24.44 -17.35
N ILE A 163 -11.58 24.15 -17.32
CA ILE A 163 -12.20 23.26 -16.33
C ILE A 163 -11.69 21.83 -16.48
N THR A 164 -11.67 21.29 -17.70
CA THR A 164 -11.22 19.90 -17.94
C THR A 164 -9.73 19.71 -17.71
N THR A 165 -8.90 20.74 -17.95
CA THR A 165 -7.47 20.72 -17.64
C THR A 165 -7.25 20.74 -16.13
N LYS A 166 -7.84 21.69 -15.40
CA LYS A 166 -7.75 21.76 -13.93
C LYS A 166 -8.26 20.49 -13.24
N ALA A 167 -9.34 19.90 -13.74
CA ALA A 167 -9.88 18.65 -13.22
C ALA A 167 -8.94 17.45 -13.43
N LYS A 168 -8.21 17.40 -14.56
CA LYS A 168 -7.16 16.40 -14.79
C LYS A 168 -5.95 16.64 -13.89
N ASP A 169 -5.47 17.87 -13.79
CA ASP A 169 -4.30 18.22 -12.98
C ASP A 169 -4.52 17.89 -11.49
N GLU A 170 -5.71 18.20 -10.97
CA GLU A 170 -6.08 17.89 -9.58
C GLU A 170 -6.31 16.39 -9.37
N ARG A 171 -6.93 15.67 -10.32
CA ARG A 171 -7.00 14.20 -10.28
C ARG A 171 -5.61 13.59 -10.23
N ASP A 172 -4.73 13.97 -11.16
CA ASP A 172 -3.38 13.41 -11.27
C ASP A 172 -2.53 13.75 -10.03
N ARG A 173 -2.82 14.89 -9.38
CA ARG A 173 -2.25 15.22 -8.07
C ARG A 173 -2.78 14.29 -6.98
N LEU A 174 -4.09 14.13 -6.85
CA LEU A 174 -4.69 13.26 -5.84
C LEU A 174 -4.26 11.79 -6.02
N ASP A 175 -4.12 11.32 -7.26
CA ASP A 175 -3.61 9.99 -7.56
C ASP A 175 -2.15 9.82 -7.12
N ARG A 176 -1.29 10.83 -7.38
CA ARG A 176 0.10 10.86 -6.89
C ARG A 176 0.19 10.90 -5.36
N ASP A 177 -0.59 11.78 -4.72
CA ASP A 177 -0.63 11.90 -3.25
C ASP A 177 -1.17 10.60 -2.60
N ALA A 178 -2.12 9.92 -3.26
CA ALA A 178 -2.68 8.65 -2.79
C ALA A 178 -1.70 7.48 -2.99
N GLU A 179 -0.95 7.44 -4.09
CA GLU A 179 0.10 6.44 -4.33
C GLU A 179 1.23 6.58 -3.31
N GLN A 180 1.73 7.80 -3.09
CA GLN A 180 2.75 8.05 -2.06
C GLN A 180 2.31 7.60 -0.66
N ARG A 181 1.04 7.82 -0.30
CA ARG A 181 0.48 7.31 0.96
C ARG A 181 0.35 5.79 1.00
N ARG A 182 0.03 5.13 -0.11
CA ARG A 182 0.03 3.66 -0.20
C ARG A 182 1.44 3.12 0.04
N THR A 183 2.42 3.60 -0.72
CA THR A 183 3.83 3.19 -0.57
C THR A 183 4.34 3.43 0.84
N GLN A 184 4.09 4.61 1.44
CA GLN A 184 4.51 4.90 2.80
C GLN A 184 3.87 3.94 3.83
N VAL A 185 2.57 3.65 3.71
CA VAL A 185 1.88 2.71 4.62
C VAL A 185 2.38 1.28 4.41
N GLU A 186 2.71 0.88 3.20
CA GLU A 186 3.32 -0.42 2.88
C GLU A 186 4.72 -0.54 3.48
N GLU A 187 5.59 0.46 3.31
CA GLU A 187 6.92 0.53 3.91
C GLU A 187 6.87 0.50 5.45
N ASP A 188 6.04 1.35 6.07
CA ASP A 188 5.85 1.38 7.53
C ASP A 188 5.32 0.04 8.05
N PHE A 189 4.40 -0.60 7.32
CA PHE A 189 3.86 -1.92 7.67
C PHE A 189 4.92 -3.02 7.55
N GLU A 190 5.72 -3.03 6.48
CA GLU A 190 6.81 -4.00 6.33
C GLU A 190 7.86 -3.85 7.43
N ILE A 191 8.26 -2.61 7.77
CA ILE A 191 9.19 -2.32 8.87
C ILE A 191 8.61 -2.79 10.21
N ALA A 192 7.35 -2.47 10.51
CA ALA A 192 6.68 -2.89 11.73
C ALA A 192 6.56 -4.42 11.83
N MET A 193 6.23 -5.10 10.73
CA MET A 193 6.10 -6.55 10.67
C MET A 193 7.46 -7.26 10.73
N ALA A 194 8.51 -6.70 10.13
CA ALA A 194 9.88 -7.21 10.24
C ALA A 194 10.41 -7.06 11.67
N SER A 195 10.17 -5.91 12.32
CA SER A 195 10.51 -5.68 13.72
C SER A 195 9.79 -6.67 14.64
N ARG A 196 8.46 -6.81 14.50
CA ARG A 196 7.65 -7.75 15.27
C ARG A 196 8.04 -9.21 15.04
N ARG A 197 8.39 -9.60 13.81
CA ARG A 197 8.92 -10.94 13.49
C ARG A 197 10.26 -11.19 14.18
N THR A 198 11.16 -10.21 14.14
CA THR A 198 12.49 -10.29 14.78
C THR A 198 12.36 -10.41 16.30
N GLU A 199 11.48 -9.63 16.92
CA GLU A 199 11.22 -9.73 18.36
C GLU A 199 10.57 -11.05 18.74
N ALA A 200 9.58 -11.54 17.98
CA ALA A 200 8.98 -12.85 18.21
C ALA A 200 9.99 -13.99 18.07
N MET A 201 10.88 -13.94 17.07
CA MET A 201 11.97 -14.91 16.92
C MET A 201 12.96 -14.84 18.08
N ARG A 202 13.28 -13.65 18.59
CA ARG A 202 14.14 -13.47 19.77
C ARG A 202 13.50 -14.10 21.02
N VAL A 203 12.22 -13.84 21.27
CA VAL A 203 11.50 -14.40 22.43
C VAL A 203 11.40 -15.92 22.33
N LEU A 204 11.14 -16.48 21.15
CA LEU A 204 11.15 -17.94 20.94
C LEU A 204 12.54 -18.53 21.19
N ALA A 205 13.61 -17.93 20.65
CA ALA A 205 14.98 -18.39 20.88
C ALA A 205 15.39 -18.31 22.36
N GLU A 206 14.92 -17.29 23.09
CA GLU A 206 15.14 -17.16 24.54
C GLU A 206 14.35 -18.20 25.34
N GLN A 207 13.10 -18.49 24.95
CA GLN A 207 12.30 -19.57 25.53
C GLN A 207 12.90 -20.96 25.25
N GLU A 208 13.41 -21.21 24.04
CA GLU A 208 14.11 -22.44 23.69
C GLU A 208 15.43 -22.58 24.46
N ALA A 209 16.23 -21.51 24.55
CA ALA A 209 17.50 -21.51 25.28
C ALA A 209 17.30 -21.73 26.78
N THR A 210 16.32 -21.06 27.40
CA THR A 210 15.98 -21.25 28.82
C THR A 210 15.44 -22.65 29.08
N SER A 211 14.49 -23.14 28.26
CA SER A 211 13.95 -24.50 28.37
C SER A 211 15.03 -25.57 28.23
N LYS A 212 15.96 -25.39 27.27
CA LYS A 212 17.11 -26.28 27.08
C LYS A 212 18.07 -26.22 28.27
N ALA A 213 18.41 -25.04 28.76
CA ALA A 213 19.27 -24.87 29.93
C ALA A 213 18.66 -25.50 31.19
N GLU A 214 17.35 -25.40 31.38
CA GLU A 214 16.67 -26.10 32.47
C GLU A 214 16.63 -27.62 32.29
N ALA A 215 16.41 -28.11 31.07
CA ALA A 215 16.43 -29.54 30.78
C ALA A 215 17.83 -30.13 31.02
N GLU A 216 18.88 -29.46 30.55
CA GLU A 216 20.27 -29.81 30.86
C GLU A 216 20.56 -29.76 32.36
N ARG A 217 20.05 -28.76 33.08
CA ARG A 217 20.19 -28.67 34.55
C ARG A 217 19.55 -29.88 35.24
N ARG A 218 18.28 -30.19 34.94
CA ARG A 218 17.57 -31.36 35.50
C ARG A 218 18.25 -32.68 35.17
N VAL A 219 18.82 -32.83 33.96
CA VAL A 219 19.58 -34.03 33.57
C VAL A 219 20.89 -34.14 34.35
N ARG A 220 21.61 -33.02 34.58
CA ARG A 220 22.82 -33.01 35.41
C ARG A 220 22.48 -33.33 36.88
N GLU A 221 21.51 -32.63 37.47
CA GLU A 221 21.02 -32.88 38.83
C GLU A 221 20.65 -34.36 39.05
N ALA A 222 19.82 -34.93 38.16
CA ALA A 222 19.45 -36.35 38.22
C ALA A 222 20.63 -37.31 38.00
N SER A 223 21.62 -36.92 37.18
CA SER A 223 22.83 -37.74 36.95
C SER A 223 23.75 -37.74 38.17
N ASP A 224 23.90 -36.58 38.83
CA ASP A 224 24.68 -36.38 40.04
C ASP A 224 24.02 -37.07 41.25
N GLU A 225 22.70 -36.97 41.39
CA GLU A 225 21.92 -37.74 42.37
C GLU A 225 22.05 -39.25 42.13
N ALA A 226 21.91 -39.72 40.89
CA ALA A 226 22.09 -41.12 40.56
C ALA A 226 23.53 -41.60 40.80
N ALA A 227 24.54 -40.73 40.60
CA ALA A 227 25.93 -41.03 40.94
C ALA A 227 26.15 -41.09 42.47
N ALA A 228 25.53 -40.18 43.23
CA ALA A 228 25.57 -40.18 44.69
C ALA A 228 24.86 -41.40 45.29
N ILE A 229 23.71 -41.83 44.73
CA ILE A 229 23.01 -43.06 45.11
C ILE A 229 23.88 -44.28 44.78
N ARG A 230 24.40 -44.39 43.54
CA ARG A 230 25.32 -45.49 43.18
C ARG A 230 26.54 -45.55 44.10
N LYS A 231 27.10 -44.41 44.50
CA LYS A 231 28.19 -44.34 45.45
C LYS A 231 27.77 -44.84 46.84
N LYS A 232 26.64 -44.37 47.38
CA LYS A 232 26.12 -44.85 48.68
C LYS A 232 25.86 -46.35 48.68
N VAL A 233 25.23 -46.88 47.62
CA VAL A 233 25.00 -48.33 47.47
C VAL A 233 26.35 -49.07 47.40
N ALA A 234 27.34 -48.57 46.66
CA ALA A 234 28.67 -49.19 46.63
C ALA A 234 29.40 -49.13 47.99
N ASP A 235 29.29 -48.02 48.74
CA ASP A 235 29.86 -47.85 50.08
C ASP A 235 29.15 -48.78 51.10
N GLU A 236 27.82 -48.96 50.98
CA GLU A 236 27.00 -49.89 51.77
C GLU A 236 27.30 -51.36 51.41
N GLU A 237 27.40 -51.71 50.13
CA GLU A 237 27.80 -53.05 49.66
C GLU A 237 29.23 -53.39 50.10
N ALA A 238 30.17 -52.44 50.03
CA ALA A 238 31.53 -52.61 50.56
C ALA A 238 31.53 -52.83 52.09
N SER A 239 30.69 -52.09 52.82
CA SER A 239 30.55 -52.24 54.27
C SER A 239 29.90 -53.59 54.64
N ALA A 240 28.83 -53.98 53.94
CA ALA A 240 28.13 -55.24 54.16
C ALA A 240 29.01 -56.45 53.78
N THR A 241 29.74 -56.38 52.67
CA THR A 241 30.69 -57.44 52.28
C THR A 241 31.86 -57.52 53.26
N ALA A 242 32.37 -56.39 53.77
CA ALA A 242 33.37 -56.39 54.83
C ALA A 242 32.84 -57.02 56.14
N GLU A 243 31.59 -56.72 56.53
CA GLU A 243 30.96 -57.34 57.70
C GLU A 243 30.73 -58.86 57.50
N ILE A 244 30.26 -59.27 56.33
CA ILE A 244 30.10 -60.69 55.97
C ILE A 244 31.44 -61.42 56.02
N GLN A 245 32.51 -60.83 55.47
CA GLN A 245 33.86 -61.40 55.54
C GLN A 245 34.39 -61.45 56.98
N ARG A 246 34.10 -60.43 57.80
CA ARG A 246 34.44 -60.41 59.22
C ARG A 246 33.72 -61.54 59.98
N ARG A 247 32.39 -61.64 59.88
CA ARG A 247 31.60 -62.71 60.52
C ARG A 247 32.03 -64.09 60.03
N ARG A 248 32.35 -64.23 58.73
CA ARG A 248 32.88 -65.48 58.16
C ARG A 248 34.25 -65.83 58.75
N ARG A 249 35.13 -64.84 58.90
CA ARG A 249 36.44 -65.02 59.53
C ARG A 249 36.32 -65.39 61.01
N GLU A 250 35.51 -64.66 61.77
CA GLU A 250 35.23 -64.95 63.19
C GLU A 250 34.62 -66.37 63.35
N SER A 251 33.71 -66.77 62.47
CA SER A 251 33.14 -68.13 62.44
C SER A 251 34.17 -69.21 62.11
N VAL A 252 35.10 -68.95 61.17
CA VAL A 252 36.22 -69.87 60.85
C VAL A 252 37.23 -69.93 61.99
N GLU A 253 37.52 -68.81 62.65
CA GLU A 253 38.41 -68.75 63.82
C GLU A 253 37.79 -69.46 65.03
N ASP A 254 36.49 -69.31 65.30
CA ASP A 254 35.74 -70.09 66.31
C ASP A 254 35.71 -71.59 65.98
N ALA A 255 35.47 -71.97 64.71
CA ALA A 255 35.48 -73.37 64.29
C ALA A 255 36.87 -73.99 64.44
N ASN A 256 37.93 -73.25 64.09
CA ASN A 256 39.31 -73.67 64.30
C ASN A 256 39.66 -73.75 65.81
N ARG A 257 39.14 -72.84 66.64
CA ARG A 257 39.31 -72.89 68.09
C ARG A 257 38.68 -74.15 68.69
N ARG A 258 37.41 -74.43 68.37
CA ARG A 258 36.71 -75.67 68.79
C ARG A 258 37.41 -76.93 68.30
N LYS A 259 37.92 -76.92 67.06
CA LYS A 259 38.73 -78.02 66.53
C LYS A 259 40.02 -78.19 67.32
N GLN A 260 40.72 -77.10 67.65
CA GLN A 260 41.96 -77.14 68.42
C GLN A 260 41.71 -77.61 69.87
N GLU A 261 40.67 -77.11 70.52
CA GLU A 261 40.18 -77.54 71.84
C GLU A 261 39.88 -79.06 71.84
N SER A 262 39.12 -79.53 70.85
CA SER A 262 38.83 -80.96 70.67
C SER A 262 40.07 -81.81 70.40
N ILE A 263 41.05 -81.30 69.64
CA ILE A 263 42.36 -81.96 69.43
C ILE A 263 43.15 -82.00 70.74
N THR A 264 43.18 -80.92 71.53
CA THR A 264 43.87 -80.91 72.82
C THR A 264 43.22 -81.85 73.84
N GLU A 265 41.89 -81.95 73.85
CA GLU A 265 41.16 -82.89 74.72
C GLU A 265 41.38 -84.35 74.28
N ALA A 266 41.36 -84.63 72.97
CA ALA A 266 41.68 -85.95 72.44
C ALA A 266 43.13 -86.37 72.75
N ASN A 267 44.08 -85.44 72.65
CA ASN A 267 45.48 -85.67 73.01
C ASN A 267 45.66 -85.84 74.53
N ALA A 268 44.91 -85.12 75.37
CA ALA A 268 44.92 -85.31 76.82
C ALA A 268 44.44 -86.72 77.21
N ARG A 269 43.32 -87.18 76.63
CA ARG A 269 42.81 -88.55 76.84
C ARG A 269 43.78 -89.62 76.33
N LEU A 270 44.50 -89.37 75.23
CA LEU A 270 45.57 -90.25 74.75
C LEU A 270 46.78 -90.30 75.71
N ALA A 271 47.15 -89.16 76.30
CA ALA A 271 48.21 -89.10 77.30
C ALA A 271 47.83 -89.85 78.58
N GLU A 272 46.63 -89.63 79.12
CA GLU A 272 46.11 -90.35 80.29
C GLU A 272 46.07 -91.87 80.05
N ALA A 273 45.62 -92.30 78.87
CA ALA A 273 45.62 -93.72 78.48
C ALA A 273 47.05 -94.31 78.36
N ALA A 274 48.01 -93.53 77.86
CA ALA A 274 49.41 -93.93 77.78
C ALA A 274 50.07 -94.04 79.16
N ASP A 275 49.80 -93.09 80.07
CA ASP A 275 50.31 -93.11 81.44
C ASP A 275 49.69 -94.25 82.28
N GLU A 276 48.43 -94.57 82.06
CA GLU A 276 47.80 -95.78 82.61
C GLU A 276 48.43 -97.08 82.06
N ALA A 277 48.70 -97.15 80.75
CA ALA A 277 49.37 -98.31 80.16
C ALA A 277 50.79 -98.49 80.74
N ALA A 278 51.56 -97.41 80.86
CA ALA A 278 52.89 -97.42 81.47
C ALA A 278 52.86 -97.82 82.96
N ARG A 279 51.80 -97.47 83.69
CA ARG A 279 51.58 -97.88 85.09
C ARG A 279 51.37 -99.40 85.20
N ARG A 280 50.45 -99.97 84.42
CA ARG A 280 50.16 -101.41 84.41
C ARG A 280 51.38 -102.25 84.00
N VAL A 281 52.21 -101.76 83.07
CA VAL A 281 53.46 -102.43 82.67
C VAL A 281 54.51 -102.43 83.80
N ARG A 282 54.66 -101.31 84.54
CA ARG A 282 55.58 -101.25 85.70
C ARG A 282 55.16 -102.21 86.81
N GLU A 283 53.89 -102.19 87.20
CA GLU A 283 53.34 -103.07 88.24
C GLU A 283 53.54 -104.55 87.90
N ALA A 284 53.24 -104.96 86.66
CA ALA A 284 53.47 -106.34 86.19
C ALA A 284 54.95 -106.74 86.17
N THR A 285 55.85 -105.81 85.87
CA THR A 285 57.31 -106.05 85.85
C THR A 285 57.82 -106.29 87.28
N GLU A 286 57.42 -105.45 88.24
CA GLU A 286 57.77 -105.59 89.66
C GLU A 286 57.20 -106.87 90.31
N GLU A 287 56.03 -107.32 89.88
CA GLU A 287 55.43 -108.57 90.34
C GLU A 287 56.17 -109.80 89.79
N SER A 288 56.61 -109.74 88.52
CA SER A 288 57.44 -110.77 87.89
C SER A 288 58.81 -110.90 88.57
N THR A 289 59.50 -109.78 88.84
CA THR A 289 60.79 -109.77 89.54
C THR A 289 60.68 -110.34 90.96
N ARG A 290 59.58 -110.06 91.68
CA ARG A 290 59.31 -110.67 93.00
C ARG A 290 59.16 -112.20 92.94
N ARG A 291 58.50 -112.73 91.91
CA ARG A 291 58.35 -114.20 91.73
C ARG A 291 59.68 -114.88 91.42
N ILE A 292 60.56 -114.25 90.64
CA ILE A 292 61.88 -114.81 90.28
C ILE A 292 62.78 -114.95 91.51
N ASN A 293 62.86 -113.91 92.35
CA ASN A 293 63.71 -113.94 93.56
C ASN A 293 63.25 -115.02 94.55
N ALA A 294 61.94 -115.14 94.79
CA ALA A 294 61.37 -116.18 95.67
C ALA A 294 61.57 -117.62 95.15
N ALA A 295 61.85 -117.80 93.86
CA ALA A 295 62.23 -119.09 93.28
C ALA A 295 63.73 -119.38 93.46
N ALA A 296 64.59 -118.37 93.36
CA ALA A 296 66.04 -118.51 93.58
C ALA A 296 66.37 -118.94 95.02
N ASP A 297 65.76 -118.30 96.02
CA ASP A 297 65.98 -118.61 97.45
C ASP A 297 65.64 -120.07 97.79
N ARG A 298 64.58 -120.61 97.17
CA ARG A 298 64.15 -122.01 97.35
C ARG A 298 65.11 -123.03 96.73
N VAL A 299 65.79 -122.68 95.64
CA VAL A 299 66.81 -123.54 95.02
C VAL A 299 68.09 -123.57 95.84
N GLU A 300 68.47 -122.46 96.48
CA GLU A 300 69.67 -122.41 97.34
C GLU A 300 69.49 -123.20 98.65
N ALA A 301 68.30 -123.12 99.26
CA ALA A 301 67.95 -123.91 100.45
C ALA A 301 68.09 -125.42 100.22
N LEU A 302 67.62 -125.92 99.06
CA LEU A 302 67.72 -127.33 98.68
C LEU A 302 69.16 -127.79 98.41
N ARG A 303 70.05 -126.90 97.91
CA ARG A 303 71.48 -127.20 97.76
C ARG A 303 72.20 -127.34 99.10
N LYS A 304 71.88 -126.49 100.09
CA LYS A 304 72.46 -126.58 101.44
C LYS A 304 72.05 -127.87 102.16
N LEU A 305 70.79 -128.30 102.03
CA LEU A 305 70.31 -129.56 102.62
C LEU A 305 71.04 -130.79 102.06
N ARG A 306 71.28 -130.82 100.73
CA ARG A 306 72.00 -131.91 100.06
C ARG A 306 73.48 -132.02 100.48
N ALA A 307 74.14 -130.89 100.77
CA ALA A 307 75.53 -130.88 101.21
C ALA A 307 75.70 -131.48 102.62
N GLY A 308 74.78 -131.17 103.55
CA GLY A 308 74.83 -131.69 104.92
C GLY A 308 74.67 -133.22 105.01
N ILE A 309 73.80 -133.80 104.17
CA ILE A 309 73.58 -135.26 104.13
C ILE A 309 74.80 -136.00 103.57
N ALA A 310 75.55 -135.39 102.64
CA ALA A 310 76.74 -136.02 102.04
C ALA A 310 77.93 -136.12 103.02
N GLU A 311 78.09 -135.16 103.92
CA GLU A 311 79.12 -135.19 104.98
C GLU A 311 78.83 -136.27 106.05
N GLN A 312 77.58 -136.37 106.50
CA GLN A 312 77.18 -137.32 107.56
C GLN A 312 77.41 -138.79 107.19
N VAL A 313 77.32 -139.14 105.89
CA VAL A 313 77.60 -140.50 105.40
C VAL A 313 79.10 -140.81 105.32
N LYS A 314 79.96 -139.79 105.28
CA LYS A 314 81.42 -139.95 105.18
C LYS A 314 82.06 -140.16 106.55
N ALA A 315 81.71 -139.34 107.53
CA ALA A 315 82.22 -139.42 108.90
C ALA A 315 81.87 -140.75 109.60
N ALA A 316 80.69 -141.33 109.31
CA ALA A 316 80.26 -142.60 109.88
C ALA A 316 81.06 -143.83 109.36
N ARG A 317 81.85 -143.68 108.29
CA ARG A 317 82.55 -144.80 107.64
C ARG A 317 84.01 -144.95 108.06
N GLU A 318 84.62 -143.91 108.63
CA GLU A 318 86.02 -143.94 109.07
C GLU A 318 86.18 -144.49 110.50
N VAL A 319 85.23 -144.20 111.40
CA VAL A 319 85.35 -144.51 112.86
C VAL A 319 85.22 -146.00 113.24
N LEU A 320 84.67 -146.87 112.38
CA LEU A 320 84.50 -148.30 112.67
C LEU A 320 85.35 -149.24 111.80
N VAL A 321 86.19 -148.71 110.91
CA VAL A 321 87.22 -149.51 110.23
C VAL A 321 88.49 -149.64 111.10
N GLU A 322 88.70 -148.71 112.04
CA GLU A 322 89.91 -148.64 112.87
C GLU A 322 89.89 -149.55 114.12
N ALA A 323 88.74 -150.13 114.48
CA ALA A 323 88.56 -150.95 115.69
C ALA A 323 88.41 -152.47 115.42
N ASN A 324 88.91 -152.97 114.28
CA ASN A 324 88.82 -154.39 113.89
C ASN A 324 90.19 -155.07 113.63
N ALA A 325 91.25 -154.60 114.28
CA ALA A 325 92.63 -155.04 114.01
C ALA A 325 93.43 -155.51 115.26
N ALA A 326 92.88 -155.46 116.47
CA ALA A 326 93.58 -155.85 117.68
C ALA A 326 92.66 -156.54 118.71
N LEU A 327 92.83 -157.86 118.84
CA LEU A 327 92.11 -158.77 119.76
C LEU A 327 90.61 -158.96 119.39
N GLY A 328 90.00 -160.13 119.50
CA GLY A 328 90.42 -161.39 120.10
C GLY A 328 89.30 -161.91 121.01
N GLU A 329 88.98 -163.22 120.93
CA GLU A 329 87.89 -163.91 121.66
C GLU A 329 86.48 -163.50 121.17
N ALA A 330 85.73 -164.29 120.38
CA ALA A 330 85.26 -165.69 120.51
C ALA A 330 84.03 -165.85 121.42
N GLU A 331 82.92 -166.33 120.80
CA GLU A 331 81.65 -166.75 121.43
C GLU A 331 80.73 -165.63 122.03
N PRO A 332 79.41 -165.86 122.24
CA PRO A 332 78.39 -166.22 121.22
C PRO A 332 77.06 -165.39 121.35
N VAL A 333 75.93 -165.91 120.83
CA VAL A 333 74.51 -165.71 121.30
C VAL A 333 73.53 -164.76 120.53
N ILE A 334 72.66 -165.40 119.71
CA ILE A 334 71.18 -165.27 119.55
C ILE A 334 70.50 -164.04 118.87
N GLU A 335 69.74 -164.34 117.78
CA GLU A 335 68.48 -163.73 117.22
C GLU A 335 68.38 -162.20 116.96
N PRO A 336 67.37 -161.70 116.20
CA PRO A 336 66.78 -162.14 114.92
C PRO A 336 66.90 -160.97 113.88
N LEU A 337 66.29 -160.90 112.68
CA LEU A 337 65.40 -161.75 111.86
C LEU A 337 65.71 -161.35 110.37
N PRO A 338 66.03 -162.26 109.42
CA PRO A 338 66.90 -161.88 108.31
C PRO A 338 66.28 -161.93 106.89
N GLU A 339 66.91 -161.18 105.96
CA GLU A 339 67.24 -161.63 104.58
C GLU A 339 66.06 -161.92 103.60
N GLU A 340 66.21 -162.13 102.27
CA GLU A 340 67.39 -162.29 101.40
C GLU A 340 67.11 -161.86 99.92
N ARG A 341 68.18 -161.38 99.26
CA ARG A 341 68.72 -161.63 97.89
C ARG A 341 67.86 -162.00 96.64
N GLU A 342 68.41 -161.47 95.53
CA GLU A 342 68.75 -162.13 94.24
C GLU A 342 67.80 -162.21 93.00
N ALA A 343 68.50 -162.16 91.84
CA ALA A 343 68.18 -162.74 90.53
C ALA A 343 67.26 -162.01 89.50
N ALA A 344 67.85 -161.00 88.85
CA ALA A 344 68.13 -160.97 87.40
C ALA A 344 67.05 -160.79 86.28
N SER A 345 67.43 -159.91 85.34
CA SER A 345 66.95 -159.73 83.94
C SER A 345 65.65 -158.90 83.75
N ALA A 346 65.70 -157.73 83.10
CA ALA A 346 65.81 -157.44 81.64
C ALA A 346 64.50 -157.77 80.88
N GLY A 347 64.00 -157.00 79.91
CA GLY A 347 64.54 -155.90 79.11
C GLY A 347 63.70 -155.78 77.80
N LYS A 348 63.90 -154.89 76.81
CA LYS A 348 64.84 -153.77 76.57
C LYS A 348 64.21 -152.78 75.53
N PRO A 349 63.14 -152.05 75.86
CA PRO A 349 63.01 -150.66 75.35
C PRO A 349 62.29 -149.69 76.33
N SER A 350 62.24 -148.35 76.18
CA SER A 350 63.11 -147.31 75.58
C SER A 350 62.18 -146.12 75.20
N GLY A 351 62.02 -145.04 75.98
CA GLY A 351 62.73 -144.67 77.22
C GLY A 351 64.02 -143.89 76.95
N ARG A 352 63.89 -142.61 76.57
CA ARG A 352 64.95 -141.60 76.31
C ARG A 352 64.29 -140.24 76.03
N GLN A 353 64.89 -139.07 76.31
CA GLN A 353 66.23 -138.76 76.83
C GLN A 353 66.14 -137.92 78.11
#